data_AF-A0A1B6MSJ7-F1
#
_entry.id   AF-A0A1B6MSJ7-F1
#
_cell.length_a   1.000
_cell.length_b   1.000
_cell.length_c   1.000
_cell.angle_alpha   90.00
_cell.angle_beta   90.00
_cell.angle_gamma   90.00
#
_symmetry.space_group_name_H-M   'P 1'
#
loop_
_entity.id
_entity.type
_entity.pdbx_description
1 polymer ?
#
loop_
_entity_poly.entity_id
_entity_poly.type
_entity_poly.pdbx_seq_one_letter_code
_entity_poly.pdbx_strand_id
1 'polypeptide(L)'
;GQKQHCRFVIVQYRPSELENSGTKMGCDMFKDVSFLCKFIAMVVNIGTLILWQVPDRQAIPLDSFSEFVLFYHTVAGYMVILVGFVVLYLLSEPPGQWGQRIFVLTGAILFLITGILGLIYSLTKDGATSYQLLVALFCTVCAVCLIFDFIKSENIF
;
A
#
# COMPACT_ATOMS: atom_id res chain seq x y z
N GLY A 1 -33.06 40.47 -6.32
CA GLY A 1 -31.76 40.12 -5.73
C GLY A 1 -31.97 39.56 -4.35
N GLN A 2 -31.82 38.24 -4.17
CA GLN A 2 -31.93 37.55 -2.88
C GLN A 2 -30.55 37.49 -2.22
N LYS A 3 -30.41 38.10 -1.03
CA LYS A 3 -29.23 37.96 -0.18
C LYS A 3 -29.35 36.67 0.64
N GLN A 4 -28.46 35.70 0.40
CA GLN A 4 -28.28 34.52 1.23
C GLN A 4 -27.56 34.90 2.52
N HIS A 5 -28.19 34.63 3.66
CA HIS A 5 -27.59 34.70 4.99
C HIS A 5 -26.78 33.42 5.23
N CYS A 6 -25.45 33.50 5.23
CA CYS A 6 -24.59 32.44 5.76
C CYS A 6 -24.69 32.43 7.28
N ARG A 7 -25.30 31.39 7.85
CA ARG A 7 -25.32 31.10 9.28
C ARG A 7 -24.08 30.27 9.62
N PHE A 8 -23.06 30.89 10.22
CA PHE A 8 -21.93 30.16 10.80
C PHE A 8 -22.42 29.39 12.03
N VAL A 9 -22.50 28.08 11.93
CA VAL A 9 -22.74 27.19 13.08
C VAL A 9 -21.37 26.84 13.66
N ILE A 10 -21.01 27.50 14.76
CA ILE A 10 -19.86 27.08 15.57
C ILE A 10 -20.30 25.83 16.33
N VAL A 11 -19.87 24.66 15.86
CA VAL A 11 -20.10 23.38 16.55
C VAL A 11 -19.13 23.33 17.73
N GLN A 12 -19.65 23.57 18.93
CA GLN A 12 -18.90 23.47 20.18
C GLN A 12 -18.81 21.98 20.56
N TYR A 13 -17.71 21.31 20.21
CA TYR A 13 -17.50 19.90 20.57
C TYR A 13 -17.31 19.75 22.08
N ARG A 14 -18.16 18.92 22.69
CA ARG A 14 -18.08 18.54 24.10
C ARG A 14 -16.93 17.52 24.27
N PRO A 15 -15.94 17.75 25.16
CA PRO A 15 -14.72 16.94 25.23
C PRO A 15 -14.93 15.46 25.57
N SER A 16 -16.09 15.08 26.14
CA SER A 16 -16.41 13.69 26.49
C SER A 16 -16.84 12.81 25.31
N GLU A 17 -17.15 13.37 24.14
CA GLU A 17 -17.52 12.59 22.93
C GLU A 17 -16.34 12.28 22.01
N LEU A 18 -15.21 12.99 22.19
CA LEU A 18 -14.01 12.80 21.39
C LEU A 18 -13.33 11.45 21.66
N GLU A 19 -13.37 11.01 22.93
CA GLU A 19 -12.67 9.80 23.40
C GLU A 19 -13.37 8.50 22.96
N ASN A 20 -14.70 8.52 22.82
CA ASN A 20 -15.48 7.36 22.36
C ASN A 20 -15.65 7.31 20.82
N SER A 21 -15.44 8.44 20.13
CA SER A 21 -15.52 8.50 18.67
C SER A 21 -14.27 7.92 18.01
N GLY A 22 -13.08 8.17 18.57
CA GLY A 22 -11.82 7.66 18.03
C GLY A 22 -11.74 6.13 17.96
N THR A 23 -12.23 5.43 18.99
CA THR A 23 -12.23 3.96 19.06
C THR A 23 -13.26 3.33 18.12
N LYS A 24 -14.42 3.96 17.92
CA LYS A 24 -15.42 3.52 16.93
C LYS A 24 -14.94 3.73 15.49
N MET A 25 -14.31 4.88 15.24
CA MET A 25 -13.80 5.23 13.91
C MET A 25 -12.73 4.26 13.43
N GLY A 26 -11.83 3.82 14.33
CA GLY A 26 -10.82 2.79 14.05
C GLY A 26 -11.43 1.45 13.61
N CYS A 27 -12.41 0.93 14.35
CA CYS A 27 -13.05 -0.36 14.04
C CYS A 27 -13.86 -0.35 12.75
N ASP A 28 -14.48 0.78 12.38
CA ASP A 28 -15.25 0.88 11.14
C ASP A 28 -14.36 1.04 9.90
N MET A 29 -13.16 1.64 10.02
CA MET A 29 -12.20 1.73 8.91
C MET A 29 -11.64 0.36 8.48
N PHE A 30 -11.42 -0.57 9.42
CA PHE A 30 -10.98 -1.94 9.08
C PHE A 30 -12.06 -2.78 8.41
N LYS A 31 -13.32 -2.33 8.44
CA LYS A 31 -14.39 -2.95 7.63
C LYS A 31 -14.30 -2.53 6.16
N ASP A 32 -13.65 -1.41 5.87
CA ASP A 32 -13.36 -1.05 4.49
C ASP A 32 -12.21 -1.91 3.97
N VAL A 33 -12.59 -2.91 3.17
CA VAL A 33 -11.68 -3.80 2.45
C VAL A 33 -10.62 -3.01 1.65
N SER A 34 -10.96 -1.84 1.12
CA SER A 34 -10.03 -1.01 0.34
C SER A 34 -8.90 -0.46 1.21
N PHE A 35 -9.25 0.00 2.42
CA PHE A 35 -8.28 0.40 3.43
C PHE A 35 -7.46 -0.81 3.91
N LEU A 36 -8.13 -1.93 4.21
CA LEU A 36 -7.48 -3.14 4.70
C LEU A 36 -6.43 -3.66 3.71
N CYS A 37 -6.74 -3.72 2.41
CA CYS A 37 -5.80 -4.15 1.37
C CYS A 37 -4.56 -3.24 1.31
N LYS A 38 -4.74 -1.92 1.39
CA LYS A 38 -3.62 -0.96 1.38
C LYS A 38 -2.79 -1.04 2.65
N PHE A 39 -3.44 -1.24 3.79
CA PHE A 39 -2.76 -1.41 5.07
C PHE A 39 -1.93 -2.70 5.12
N ILE A 40 -2.48 -3.83 4.65
CA ILE A 40 -1.74 -5.08 4.52
C ILE A 40 -0.56 -4.91 3.57
N ALA A 41 -0.78 -4.32 2.38
CA ALA A 41 0.29 -4.05 1.43
C ALA A 41 1.39 -3.17 2.04
N MET A 42 1.03 -2.15 2.84
CA MET A 42 1.98 -1.32 3.56
C MET A 42 2.82 -2.12 4.57
N VAL A 43 2.18 -2.93 5.43
CA VAL A 43 2.88 -3.73 6.44
C VAL A 43 3.80 -4.76 5.79
N VAL A 44 3.32 -5.45 4.74
CA VAL A 44 4.12 -6.42 3.99
C VAL A 44 5.30 -5.73 3.30
N ASN A 45 5.09 -4.55 2.71
CA ASN A 45 6.16 -3.78 2.06
C ASN A 45 7.20 -3.25 3.07
N ILE A 46 6.81 -2.92 4.31
CA ILE A 46 7.77 -2.66 5.41
C ILE A 46 8.60 -3.90 5.69
N GLY A 47 7.97 -5.07 5.76
CA GLY A 47 8.67 -6.35 5.88
C GLY A 47 9.71 -6.53 4.77
N THR A 48 9.35 -6.24 3.52
CA THR A 48 10.26 -6.26 2.37
C THR A 48 11.43 -5.29 2.53
N LEU A 49 11.19 -4.05 3.00
CA LEU A 49 12.25 -3.08 3.29
C LEU A 49 13.23 -3.57 4.35
N ILE A 50 12.72 -4.17 5.43
CA ILE A 50 13.56 -4.70 6.51
C ILE A 50 14.41 -5.85 6.01
N LEU A 51 13.81 -6.80 5.29
CA LEU A 51 14.53 -7.93 4.68
C LEU A 51 15.59 -7.46 3.68
N TRP A 52 15.33 -6.36 2.98
CA TRP A 52 16.28 -5.78 2.03
C TRP A 52 17.50 -5.13 2.70
N GLN A 53 17.36 -4.58 3.90
CA GLN A 53 18.48 -3.97 4.64
C GLN A 53 19.40 -4.99 5.31
N VAL A 54 19.06 -6.29 5.28
CA VAL A 54 19.92 -7.33 5.85
C VAL A 54 21.22 -7.40 5.02
N PRO A 55 22.39 -7.13 5.62
CA PRO A 55 23.63 -6.83 4.91
C PRO A 55 24.30 -8.04 4.22
N ASP A 56 23.67 -9.22 4.23
CA ASP A 56 24.15 -10.36 3.47
C ASP A 56 23.90 -10.09 1.99
N ARG A 57 24.99 -9.75 1.29
CA ARG A 57 25.07 -9.18 -0.07
C ARG A 57 24.50 -10.06 -1.20
N GLN A 58 23.79 -11.13 -0.86
CA GLN A 58 23.11 -12.04 -1.78
C GLN A 58 21.58 -11.98 -1.67
N ALA A 59 20.99 -11.16 -0.79
CA ALA A 59 19.53 -11.12 -0.58
C ALA A 59 18.74 -10.45 -1.72
N ILE A 60 19.41 -9.85 -2.71
CA ILE A 60 18.76 -9.11 -3.79
C ILE A 60 18.91 -9.91 -5.08
N PRO A 61 17.81 -10.43 -5.67
CA PRO A 61 17.84 -11.20 -6.90
C PRO A 61 17.87 -10.27 -8.11
N LEU A 62 18.87 -9.38 -8.21
CA LEU A 62 18.92 -8.37 -9.27
C LEU A 62 20.32 -8.41 -9.88
N ASP A 63 20.44 -9.09 -11.02
CA ASP A 63 21.70 -9.23 -11.75
C ASP A 63 21.98 -8.00 -12.63
N SER A 64 20.98 -7.13 -12.83
CA SER A 64 21.09 -5.93 -13.65
C SER A 64 20.75 -4.63 -12.91
N PHE A 65 21.37 -3.52 -13.33
CA PHE A 65 21.10 -2.18 -12.81
C PHE A 65 19.62 -1.78 -12.97
N SER A 66 18.98 -2.17 -14.08
CA SER A 66 17.57 -1.92 -14.33
C SER A 66 16.66 -2.58 -13.30
N GLU A 67 16.96 -3.82 -12.92
CA GLU A 67 16.17 -4.54 -11.91
C GLU A 67 16.37 -3.92 -10.52
N PHE A 68 17.60 -3.48 -10.19
CA PHE A 68 17.88 -2.73 -8.97
C PHE A 68 17.06 -1.43 -8.88
N VAL A 69 17.02 -0.64 -9.96
CA VAL A 69 16.22 0.59 -10.02
C VAL A 69 14.73 0.30 -9.89
N LEU A 70 14.25 -0.76 -10.54
CA LEU A 70 12.87 -1.21 -10.46
C LEU A 70 12.49 -1.60 -9.03
N PHE A 71 13.34 -2.37 -8.35
CA PHE A 71 13.12 -2.78 -6.97
C PHE A 71 13.10 -1.58 -6.02
N TYR A 72 14.03 -0.62 -6.20
CA TYR A 72 14.07 0.61 -5.41
C TYR A 72 12.77 1.42 -5.56
N HIS A 73 12.29 1.61 -6.79
CA HIS A 73 11.04 2.32 -7.05
C HIS A 73 9.82 1.57 -6.50
N THR A 74 9.80 0.25 -6.65
CA THR A 74 8.68 -0.59 -6.22
C THR A 74 8.58 -0.65 -4.71
N VAL A 75 9.68 -0.92 -4.01
CA VAL A 75 9.65 -1.15 -2.56
C VAL A 75 9.74 0.18 -1.81
N ALA A 76 10.78 0.99 -2.04
CA ALA A 76 10.98 2.25 -1.32
C ALA A 76 10.10 3.38 -1.88
N GLY A 77 10.04 3.54 -3.20
CA GLY A 77 9.24 4.59 -3.83
C GLY A 77 7.74 4.42 -3.57
N TYR A 78 7.21 3.21 -3.76
CA TYR A 78 5.79 2.96 -3.55
C TYR A 78 5.39 2.92 -2.07
N MET A 79 6.35 2.75 -1.14
CA MET A 79 6.07 2.89 0.30
C MET A 79 5.50 4.27 0.64
N VAL A 80 6.02 5.33 0.02
CA VAL A 80 5.53 6.71 0.22
C VAL A 80 4.07 6.82 -0.21
N ILE A 81 3.70 6.19 -1.32
CA ILE A 81 2.34 6.18 -1.86
C ILE A 81 1.40 5.40 -0.91
N LEU A 82 1.81 4.22 -0.44
CA LEU A 82 1.03 3.42 0.51
C LEU A 82 0.78 4.16 1.82
N VAL A 83 1.81 4.79 2.39
CA VAL A 83 1.68 5.62 3.60
C VAL A 83 0.74 6.79 3.33
N GLY A 84 0.92 7.49 2.22
CA GLY A 84 0.04 8.59 1.82
C GLY A 84 -1.43 8.15 1.77
N PHE A 85 -1.71 6.99 1.17
CA PHE A 85 -3.07 6.45 1.17
C PHE A 85 -3.58 6.16 2.58
N VAL A 86 -2.84 5.41 3.39
CA VAL A 86 -3.27 5.06 4.75
C VAL A 86 -3.54 6.32 5.57
N VAL A 87 -2.68 7.33 5.50
CA VAL A 87 -2.87 8.62 6.19
C VAL A 87 -4.12 9.34 5.69
N LEU A 88 -4.34 9.43 4.37
CA LEU A 88 -5.54 10.05 3.80
C LEU A 88 -6.83 9.35 4.26
N TYR A 89 -6.83 8.02 4.33
CA TYR A 89 -7.95 7.25 4.89
C TYR A 89 -8.17 7.56 6.38
N LEU A 90 -7.10 7.67 7.18
CA LEU A 90 -7.20 8.03 8.60
C LEU A 90 -7.73 9.46 8.81
N LEU A 91 -7.42 10.38 7.89
CA LEU A 91 -7.95 11.75 7.89
C LEU A 91 -9.38 11.84 7.35
N SER A 92 -9.99 10.73 6.93
CA SER A 92 -11.31 10.69 6.27
C SER A 92 -11.38 11.49 4.97
N GLU A 93 -10.24 11.71 4.32
CA GLU A 93 -10.12 12.36 3.01
C GLU A 93 -9.59 11.35 2.00
N PRO A 94 -10.40 10.33 1.60
CA PRO A 94 -9.93 9.30 0.70
C PRO A 94 -9.50 9.90 -0.64
N PRO A 95 -8.49 9.30 -1.30
CA PRO A 95 -8.04 9.74 -2.61
C PRO A 95 -9.20 9.76 -3.61
N GLY A 96 -9.21 10.76 -4.50
CA GLY A 96 -10.18 10.80 -5.60
C GLY A 96 -10.09 9.54 -6.46
N GLN A 97 -11.22 9.14 -7.06
CA GLN A 97 -11.36 7.88 -7.80
C GLN A 97 -10.27 7.66 -8.87
N TRP A 98 -9.93 8.70 -9.62
CA TRP A 98 -8.85 8.64 -10.62
C TRP A 98 -7.46 8.47 -10.01
N GLY A 99 -7.19 9.16 -8.90
CA GLY A 99 -5.93 9.04 -8.18
C GLY A 99 -5.76 7.62 -7.64
N GLN A 100 -6.79 7.10 -6.98
CA GLN A 100 -6.78 5.72 -6.49
C GLN A 100 -6.51 4.74 -7.62
N ARG A 101 -7.22 4.83 -8.75
CA ARG A 101 -7.06 3.92 -9.90
C ARG A 101 -5.64 3.91 -10.44
N ILE A 102 -5.09 5.08 -10.76
CA ILE A 102 -3.77 5.19 -11.37
C ILE A 102 -2.71 4.62 -10.43
N PHE A 103 -2.68 5.09 -9.19
CA PHE A 103 -1.65 4.68 -8.25
C PHE A 103 -1.78 3.21 -7.84
N VAL A 104 -2.99 2.70 -7.60
CA VAL A 104 -3.21 1.28 -7.25
C VAL A 104 -2.80 0.39 -8.42
N LEU A 105 -3.20 0.71 -9.65
CA LEU A 105 -2.81 -0.07 -10.84
C LEU A 105 -1.31 -0.03 -11.09
N THR A 106 -0.68 1.15 -10.96
CA THR A 106 0.78 1.28 -11.08
C THR A 106 1.50 0.42 -10.02
N GLY A 107 1.03 0.45 -8.78
CA GLY A 107 1.59 -0.39 -7.70
C GLY A 107 1.43 -1.87 -7.97
N ALA A 108 0.23 -2.30 -8.38
CA ALA A 108 -0.04 -3.68 -8.74
C ALA A 108 0.93 -4.19 -9.81
N ILE A 109 1.15 -3.42 -10.87
CA ILE A 109 2.08 -3.78 -11.96
C ILE A 109 3.52 -3.85 -11.43
N LEU A 110 3.98 -2.82 -10.70
CA LEU A 110 5.34 -2.76 -10.17
C LEU A 110 5.66 -3.95 -9.23
N PHE A 111 4.76 -4.23 -8.29
CA PHE A 111 4.90 -5.35 -7.37
C PHE A 111 4.80 -6.71 -8.07
N LEU A 112 3.94 -6.84 -9.08
CA LEU A 112 3.79 -8.08 -9.84
C LEU A 112 5.06 -8.37 -10.64
N ILE A 113 5.60 -7.40 -11.38
CA ILE A 113 6.86 -7.57 -12.13
C ILE A 113 8.00 -7.92 -11.17
N THR A 114 8.13 -7.19 -10.06
CA THR A 114 9.17 -7.42 -9.07
C THR A 114 9.04 -8.79 -8.40
N GLY A 115 7.82 -9.21 -8.06
CA GLY A 115 7.54 -10.53 -7.50
C GLY A 115 7.87 -11.67 -8.47
N ILE A 116 7.47 -11.54 -9.74
CA ILE A 116 7.77 -12.53 -10.78
C ILE A 116 9.27 -12.67 -11.01
N LEU A 117 10.00 -11.55 -11.16
CA LEU A 117 11.46 -11.57 -11.31
C LEU A 117 12.12 -12.25 -10.11
N GLY A 118 11.74 -11.86 -8.88
CA GLY A 118 12.25 -12.49 -7.67
C GLY A 118 11.99 -13.99 -7.58
N LEU A 119 10.80 -14.45 -8.01
CA LEU A 119 10.46 -15.88 -8.07
C LEU A 119 11.30 -16.62 -9.12
N ILE A 120 11.45 -16.04 -10.33
CA ILE A 120 12.26 -16.64 -11.39
C ILE A 120 13.70 -16.83 -10.91
N TYR A 121 14.30 -15.80 -10.32
CA TYR A 121 15.65 -15.90 -9.76
C TYR A 121 15.75 -16.92 -8.63
N SER A 122 14.74 -16.97 -7.76
CA SER A 122 14.73 -17.92 -6.65
C SER A 122 14.63 -19.38 -7.10
N LEU A 123 14.03 -19.64 -8.26
CA LEU A 123 13.82 -21.00 -8.78
C LEU A 123 14.92 -21.45 -9.76
N THR A 124 15.56 -20.52 -10.45
CA THR A 124 16.55 -20.83 -11.49
C THR A 124 17.99 -20.80 -11.02
N LYS A 125 18.29 -20.14 -9.89
CA LYS A 125 19.66 -19.98 -9.39
C LYS A 125 19.91 -20.96 -8.23
N ASP A 126 20.80 -21.93 -8.45
CA ASP A 126 21.30 -22.84 -7.41
C ASP A 126 22.04 -22.02 -6.34
N GLY A 127 21.38 -21.73 -5.22
CA GLY A 127 21.89 -20.85 -4.16
C GLY A 127 21.00 -19.67 -3.79
N ALA A 128 19.78 -19.59 -4.32
CA ALA A 128 18.79 -18.62 -3.88
C ALA A 128 18.61 -18.66 -2.35
N THR A 129 18.89 -17.54 -1.69
CA THR A 129 18.72 -17.44 -0.24
C THR A 129 17.23 -17.42 0.10
N SER A 130 16.83 -18.04 1.22
CA SER A 130 15.43 -18.05 1.67
C SER A 130 14.82 -16.64 1.77
N TYR A 131 15.65 -15.61 1.93
CA TYR A 131 15.27 -14.20 1.96
C TYR A 131 14.80 -13.67 0.60
N GLN A 132 15.43 -14.05 -0.52
CA GLN A 132 15.00 -13.65 -1.87
C GLN A 132 13.59 -14.17 -2.17
N LEU A 133 13.33 -15.42 -1.80
CA LEU A 133 12.01 -16.03 -1.93
C LEU A 133 10.96 -15.28 -1.09
N LEU A 134 11.28 -14.96 0.17
CA LEU A 134 10.38 -14.20 1.05
C LEU A 134 10.06 -12.81 0.48
N VAL A 135 11.06 -12.09 -0.02
CA VAL A 135 10.88 -10.79 -0.68
C VAL A 135 9.97 -10.92 -1.90
N ALA A 136 10.19 -11.94 -2.74
CA ALA A 136 9.36 -12.18 -3.92
C ALA A 136 7.90 -12.51 -3.54
N LEU A 137 7.71 -13.33 -2.51
CA LEU A 137 6.37 -13.66 -1.98
C LEU A 137 5.68 -12.42 -1.40
N PHE A 138 6.39 -11.58 -0.64
CA PHE A 138 5.83 -10.35 -0.08
C PHE A 138 5.42 -9.37 -1.18
N CYS A 139 6.26 -9.18 -2.21
CA CYS A 139 5.89 -8.39 -3.38
C CYS A 139 4.65 -8.97 -4.09
N THR A 140 4.55 -10.30 -4.20
CA THR A 140 3.39 -10.96 -4.82
C THR A 140 2.12 -10.74 -4.00
N VAL A 141 2.20 -10.83 -2.66
CA VAL A 141 1.08 -10.54 -1.76
C VAL A 141 0.63 -9.08 -1.91
N CYS A 142 1.57 -8.12 -1.95
CA CYS A 142 1.24 -6.72 -2.22
C CYS A 142 0.50 -6.55 -3.56
N ALA A 143 0.98 -7.19 -4.63
CA ALA A 143 0.33 -7.15 -5.94
C ALA A 143 -1.10 -7.69 -5.87
N VAL A 144 -1.32 -8.85 -5.24
CA VAL A 144 -2.65 -9.45 -5.10
C VAL A 144 -3.59 -8.54 -4.31
N CYS A 145 -3.14 -7.96 -3.19
CA CYS A 145 -3.94 -7.01 -2.42
C CYS A 145 -4.35 -5.79 -3.23
N LEU A 146 -3.43 -5.21 -4.02
CA LEU A 146 -3.71 -4.05 -4.87
C LEU A 146 -4.62 -4.39 -6.06
N ILE A 147 -4.46 -5.57 -6.66
CA ILE A 147 -5.35 -6.05 -7.73
C ILE A 147 -6.76 -6.25 -7.17
N PHE A 148 -6.90 -6.85 -5.99
CA PHE A 148 -8.20 -7.06 -5.37
C PHE A 148 -8.89 -5.72 -5.05
N ASP A 149 -8.14 -4.75 -4.52
CA ASP A 149 -8.62 -3.39 -4.32
C ASP A 149 -9.08 -2.74 -5.63
N PHE A 150 -8.30 -2.90 -6.70
CA PHE A 150 -8.62 -2.37 -8.02
C PHE A 150 -9.91 -2.97 -8.58
N ILE A 151 -10.05 -4.30 -8.56
CA ILE A 151 -11.24 -5.02 -9.03
C ILE A 151 -12.48 -4.55 -8.28
N LYS A 152 -12.39 -4.42 -6.95
CA LYS A 152 -13.46 -3.89 -6.12
C LYS A 152 -13.80 -2.44 -6.50
N SER A 153 -12.80 -1.59 -6.72
CA SER A 153 -13.00 -0.18 -7.08
C SER A 153 -13.68 0.03 -8.44
N GLU A 154 -13.54 -0.94 -9.35
CA GLU A 154 -14.21 -0.94 -10.66
C GLU A 154 -15.62 -1.55 -10.60
N ASN A 155 -16.08 -2.03 -9.44
CA ASN A 155 -17.34 -2.79 -9.29
C ASN A 155 -17.47 -3.95 -10.30
N ILE A 156 -16.34 -4.56 -10.69
CA ILE A 156 -16.34 -5.72 -11.58
C ILE A 156 -16.88 -6.95 -10.83
N PHE A 157 -16.85 -6.93 -9.49
CA PHE A 157 -17.44 -7.89 -8.57
C PHE A 157 -17.89 -7.22 -7.27
#